data_AF-A0A2A4LSF0-F1
#
_entry.id   AF-A0A2A4LSF0-F1
#
_cell.length_a   1.000
_cell.length_b   1.000
_cell.length_c   1.000
_cell.angle_alpha   90.00
_cell.angle_beta   90.00
_cell.angle_gamma   90.00
#
_symmetry.space_group_name_H-M   'P 1'
#
loop_
_entity.id
_entity.type
_entity.pdbx_description
1 polymer ?
#
loop_
_entity_poly.entity_id
_entity_poly.type
_entity_poly.pdbx_seq_one_letter_code
_entity_poly.pdbx_strand_id
1 'polypeptide(L)'
;MPIFQNDPFETFSKSDYEQIRQAEKESILVSLFHAFAIPTAICVAGIAFFWSFPASSQTLTCSKAKTTAEFTVCNSEKLMILDERVDEIYAIALADQPTKPQKQAVSREHNNWQIKRASCGSNNACLAKVYTKHIESLAASATSQTNITAFKVEN
;
A
#
# COMPACT_ATOMS: atom_id res chain seq x y z
N MET A 1 27.18 -18.72 11.44
CA MET A 1 26.05 -18.26 12.28
C MET A 1 26.20 -16.74 12.42
N PRO A 2 25.49 -15.90 11.65
CA PRO A 2 25.54 -14.47 11.88
C PRO A 2 24.42 -13.99 12.81
N ILE A 3 24.77 -12.93 13.52
CA ILE A 3 24.14 -12.34 14.69
C ILE A 3 22.95 -11.47 14.28
N PHE A 4 21.84 -11.61 15.01
CA PHE A 4 20.61 -10.81 14.87
C PHE A 4 20.85 -9.39 15.42
N GLN A 5 20.90 -8.38 14.54
CA GLN A 5 20.73 -6.99 14.93
C GLN A 5 19.22 -6.71 14.96
N ASN A 6 18.68 -6.50 16.17
CA ASN A 6 17.30 -6.08 16.37
C ASN A 6 17.17 -4.59 16.05
N ASP A 7 16.57 -4.23 14.92
CA ASP A 7 16.10 -2.86 14.72
C ASP A 7 14.71 -2.70 15.38
N PRO A 8 14.52 -1.70 16.25
CA PRO A 8 13.25 -1.46 16.90
C PRO A 8 12.23 -0.94 15.89
N PHE A 9 11.04 -1.55 15.90
CA PHE A 9 9.83 -1.05 15.27
C PHE A 9 9.59 0.39 15.77
N GLU A 10 9.95 1.39 14.96
CA GLU A 10 9.66 2.80 15.26
C GLU A 10 8.14 2.96 15.41
N THR A 11 7.72 3.16 16.64
CA THR A 11 6.36 3.50 17.00
C THR A 11 6.06 4.88 16.45
N PHE A 12 5.31 4.95 15.34
CA PHE A 12 4.80 6.20 14.82
C PHE A 12 3.85 6.84 15.86
N SER A 13 4.24 8.01 16.38
CA SER A 13 3.58 8.65 17.52
C SER A 13 2.44 9.54 17.06
N LYS A 14 1.43 9.75 17.91
CA LYS A 14 0.31 10.67 17.67
C LYS A 14 0.78 12.11 17.36
N SER A 15 1.95 12.47 17.86
CA SER A 15 2.67 13.72 17.56
C SER A 15 2.98 13.90 16.07
N ASP A 16 3.33 12.81 15.38
CA ASP A 16 3.73 12.87 13.96
C ASP A 16 2.51 13.11 13.06
N TYR A 17 1.32 12.66 13.48
CA TYR A 17 0.05 12.93 12.79
C TYR A 17 -0.41 14.39 12.94
N GLU A 18 -0.06 15.06 14.04
CA GLU A 18 -0.39 16.48 14.24
C GLU A 18 0.49 17.40 13.39
N GLN A 19 1.77 17.06 13.18
CA GLN A 19 2.64 17.80 12.27
C GLN A 19 2.15 17.82 10.82
N ILE A 20 1.60 16.69 10.33
CA ILE A 20 1.07 16.61 8.96
C ILE A 20 -0.18 17.48 8.80
N ARG A 21 -1.01 17.60 9.85
CA ARG A 21 -2.24 18.42 9.82
C ARG A 21 -1.95 19.93 9.84
N GLN A 22 -0.82 20.35 10.41
CA GLN A 22 -0.44 21.76 10.46
C GLN A 22 -0.04 22.32 9.08
N ALA A 23 0.44 21.47 8.16
CA ALA A 23 0.86 21.87 6.82
C ALA A 23 -0.30 22.23 5.86
N GLU A 24 -1.55 21.86 6.20
CA GLU A 24 -2.73 22.16 5.36
C GLU A 24 -3.30 23.57 5.61
N LYS A 25 -3.03 24.17 6.78
CA LYS A 25 -3.69 25.42 7.20
C LYS A 25 -3.07 26.70 6.64
N GLU A 26 -1.83 26.65 6.18
CA GLU A 26 -1.14 27.82 5.61
C GLU A 26 -1.48 28.06 4.12
N SER A 27 -2.36 27.25 3.52
CA SER A 27 -2.77 27.39 2.12
C SER A 27 -3.89 28.43 1.90
N ILE A 28 -4.63 28.82 2.94
CA ILE A 28 -5.85 29.64 2.78
C ILE A 28 -5.60 31.15 2.99
N LEU A 29 -4.51 31.56 3.66
CA LEU A 29 -4.28 32.97 4.00
C LEU A 29 -3.41 33.77 3.01
N VAL A 30 -2.80 33.14 2.01
CA VAL A 30 -2.00 33.87 0.99
C VAL A 30 -2.88 34.49 -0.11
N SER A 31 -4.19 34.21 -0.13
CA SER A 31 -5.13 34.69 -1.16
C SER A 31 -5.63 36.14 -1.00
N LEU A 32 -5.19 36.91 0.00
CA LEU A 32 -5.70 38.28 0.24
C LEU A 32 -4.68 39.42 0.08
N PHE A 33 -3.44 39.16 -0.32
CA PHE A 33 -2.38 40.19 -0.36
C PHE A 33 -1.68 40.42 -1.72
N HIS A 34 -2.34 40.19 -2.85
CA HIS A 34 -1.76 40.52 -4.18
C HIS A 34 -2.59 41.50 -5.00
N ALA A 35 -3.14 42.52 -4.34
CA ALA A 35 -3.56 43.76 -4.98
C ALA A 35 -2.52 44.86 -4.72
N PHE A 36 -1.27 44.67 -5.16
CA PHE A 36 -0.36 45.78 -5.42
C PHE A 36 0.70 45.36 -6.44
N ALA A 37 0.74 46.11 -7.53
CA ALA A 37 1.47 45.84 -8.76
C ALA A 37 3.00 45.74 -8.58
N ILE A 38 3.62 44.61 -8.94
CA ILE A 38 4.98 44.52 -9.54
C ILE A 38 5.07 43.16 -10.31
N PRO A 39 5.91 43.01 -11.33
CA PRO A 39 5.58 42.91 -12.76
C PRO A 39 5.48 41.47 -13.31
N THR A 40 4.62 41.32 -14.33
CA THR A 40 4.39 40.12 -15.16
C THR A 40 5.60 39.76 -16.05
N ALA A 41 6.75 39.39 -15.46
CA ALA A 41 7.95 39.02 -16.21
C ALA A 41 8.77 37.87 -15.59
N ILE A 42 8.19 37.06 -14.71
CA ILE A 42 8.83 35.84 -14.17
C ILE A 42 7.89 34.62 -14.32
N CYS A 43 7.10 34.58 -15.39
CA CYS A 43 6.06 33.55 -15.58
C CYS A 43 6.34 32.47 -16.62
N VAL A 44 7.54 32.38 -17.23
CA VAL A 44 7.76 31.38 -18.31
C VAL A 44 8.97 30.45 -18.09
N ALA A 45 9.93 30.77 -17.22
CA ALA A 45 11.14 29.95 -17.07
C ALA A 45 11.06 28.82 -16.02
N GLY A 46 10.05 28.82 -15.13
CA GLY A 46 10.01 27.90 -13.97
C GLY A 46 9.19 26.62 -14.13
N ILE A 47 8.35 26.50 -15.17
CA ILE A 47 7.37 25.40 -15.29
C ILE A 47 7.93 24.20 -16.10
N ALA A 48 9.09 24.34 -16.74
CA ALA A 48 9.66 23.30 -17.60
C ALA A 48 10.43 22.18 -16.86
N PHE A 49 10.52 22.19 -15.53
CA PHE A 49 11.38 21.25 -14.77
C PHE A 49 10.66 20.35 -13.75
N PHE A 50 9.33 20.26 -13.80
CA PHE A 50 8.53 19.46 -12.85
C PHE A 50 7.85 18.22 -13.45
N TRP A 51 8.32 17.72 -14.60
CA TRP A 51 7.65 16.65 -15.35
C TRP A 51 8.56 15.45 -15.62
N SER A 52 9.04 14.80 -14.56
CA SER A 52 9.49 13.40 -14.59
C SER A 52 9.60 12.85 -13.17
N PHE A 53 8.47 12.64 -12.49
CA PHE A 53 8.46 11.64 -11.43
C PHE A 53 8.40 10.28 -12.12
N PRO A 54 9.41 9.40 -11.95
CA PRO A 54 9.26 8.03 -12.41
C PRO A 54 8.04 7.45 -11.70
N ALA A 55 7.09 6.95 -12.48
CA ALA A 55 6.02 6.12 -11.98
C ALA A 55 6.66 4.80 -11.54
N SER A 56 7.21 4.79 -10.33
CA SER A 56 7.62 3.54 -9.70
C SER A 56 6.33 2.78 -9.41
N SER A 57 6.03 1.78 -10.24
CA SER A 57 5.26 0.63 -9.78
C SER A 57 5.85 0.24 -8.42
N GLN A 58 5.01 -0.07 -7.44
CA GLN A 58 5.46 -0.56 -6.14
C GLN A 58 5.98 -1.99 -6.31
N THR A 59 7.02 -2.15 -7.13
CA THR A 59 7.77 -3.37 -7.25
C THR A 59 8.33 -3.63 -5.86
N LEU A 60 8.07 -4.82 -5.30
CA LEU A 60 8.95 -5.43 -4.29
C LEU A 60 10.36 -4.94 -4.59
N THR A 61 10.91 -4.05 -3.77
CA THR A 61 12.25 -3.55 -4.06
C THR A 61 13.14 -4.75 -3.84
N CYS A 62 13.54 -5.45 -4.91
CA CYS A 62 14.23 -6.72 -4.79
C CYS A 62 15.57 -6.57 -4.06
N SER A 63 16.13 -5.36 -4.05
CA SER A 63 17.27 -4.95 -3.23
C SER A 63 16.98 -4.92 -1.71
N LYS A 64 15.71 -4.93 -1.30
CA LYS A 64 15.23 -4.96 0.09
C LYS A 64 14.65 -6.31 0.51
N ALA A 65 14.72 -7.34 -0.34
CA ALA A 65 14.29 -8.69 0.04
C ALA A 65 15.06 -9.14 1.29
N LYS A 66 14.35 -9.53 2.34
CA LYS A 66 14.93 -9.95 3.63
C LYS A 66 14.82 -11.45 3.84
N THR A 67 13.85 -12.09 3.18
CA THR A 67 13.57 -13.52 3.32
C THR A 67 13.94 -14.30 2.06
N THR A 68 14.28 -15.58 2.23
CA THR A 68 14.51 -16.50 1.11
C THR A 68 13.31 -16.57 0.16
N ALA A 69 12.09 -16.46 0.71
CA ALA A 69 10.86 -16.39 -0.08
C ALA A 69 10.82 -15.15 -0.98
N GLU A 70 11.11 -13.97 -0.43
CA GLU A 70 11.15 -12.72 -1.20
C GLU A 70 12.23 -12.74 -2.29
N PHE A 71 13.42 -13.27 -1.98
CA PHE A 71 14.45 -13.47 -3.02
C PHE A 71 13.96 -14.40 -4.14
N THR A 72 13.23 -15.45 -3.79
CA THR A 72 12.69 -16.41 -4.77
C THR A 72 11.61 -15.77 -5.64
N VAL A 73 10.74 -14.95 -5.04
CA VAL A 73 9.75 -14.15 -5.77
C VAL A 73 10.45 -13.21 -6.75
N CYS A 74 11.47 -12.48 -6.30
CA CYS A 74 12.24 -11.55 -7.13
C CYS A 74 12.99 -12.18 -8.30
N ASN A 75 13.32 -13.48 -8.22
CA ASN A 75 13.99 -14.20 -9.30
C ASN A 75 13.01 -14.95 -10.21
N SER A 76 11.70 -14.75 -10.05
CA SER A 76 10.66 -15.44 -10.80
C SER A 76 9.57 -14.47 -11.25
N GLU A 77 9.59 -14.13 -12.54
CA GLU A 77 8.60 -13.23 -13.15
C GLU A 77 7.16 -13.67 -12.85
N LYS A 78 6.88 -14.98 -12.89
CA LYS A 78 5.55 -15.52 -12.57
C LYS A 78 5.13 -15.25 -11.13
N LEU A 79 6.06 -15.34 -10.17
CA LEU A 79 5.77 -15.06 -8.77
C LEU A 79 5.65 -13.56 -8.50
N MET A 80 6.41 -12.72 -9.23
CA MET A 80 6.26 -11.27 -9.15
C MET A 80 4.86 -10.81 -9.59
N ILE A 81 4.35 -11.34 -10.71
CA ILE A 81 2.98 -11.05 -11.18
C ILE A 81 1.94 -11.43 -10.13
N LEU A 82 2.13 -12.58 -9.46
CA LEU A 82 1.24 -13.01 -8.38
C LEU A 82 1.34 -12.10 -7.14
N ASP A 83 2.51 -11.55 -6.84
CA ASP A 83 2.72 -10.60 -5.75
C ASP A 83 2.02 -9.28 -6.02
N GLU A 84 2.24 -8.70 -7.20
CA GLU A 84 1.55 -7.48 -7.64
C GLU A 84 0.04 -7.66 -7.60
N ARG A 85 -0.45 -8.83 -8.05
CA ARG A 85 -1.88 -9.13 -8.04
C ARG A 85 -2.47 -9.22 -6.63
N VAL A 86 -1.73 -9.76 -5.67
CA VAL A 86 -2.18 -9.77 -4.27
C VAL A 86 -2.29 -8.36 -3.72
N ASP A 87 -1.33 -7.49 -4.01
CA ASP A 87 -1.31 -6.11 -3.53
C ASP A 87 -2.50 -5.31 -4.09
N GLU A 88 -2.78 -5.45 -5.39
CA GLU A 88 -3.96 -4.86 -6.05
C GLU A 88 -5.26 -5.29 -5.35
N ILE A 89 -5.49 -6.60 -5.22
CA ILE A 89 -6.74 -7.13 -4.68
C ILE A 89 -6.85 -6.80 -3.18
N TYR A 90 -5.74 -6.79 -2.44
CA TYR A 90 -5.75 -6.40 -1.03
C TYR A 90 -6.18 -4.94 -0.85
N ALA A 91 -5.69 -4.03 -1.70
CA ALA A 91 -6.10 -2.63 -1.67
C ALA A 91 -7.60 -2.48 -1.94
N ILE A 92 -8.14 -3.20 -2.93
CA ILE A 92 -9.58 -3.25 -3.22
C ILE A 92 -10.35 -3.82 -2.03
N ALA A 93 -9.92 -4.97 -1.50
CA ALA A 93 -10.57 -5.64 -0.39
C ALA A 93 -10.63 -4.75 0.86
N LEU A 94 -9.63 -3.91 1.11
CA LEU A 94 -9.64 -2.89 2.17
C LEU A 94 -10.59 -1.72 1.88
N ALA A 95 -10.65 -1.26 0.64
CA ALA A 95 -11.54 -0.18 0.22
C ALA A 95 -13.01 -0.58 0.36
N ASP A 96 -13.33 -1.84 0.03
CA ASP A 96 -14.69 -2.38 0.07
C ASP A 96 -15.27 -2.58 1.48
N GLN A 97 -14.44 -2.56 2.53
CA GLN A 97 -14.93 -2.70 3.90
C GLN A 97 -15.53 -1.39 4.43
N PRO A 98 -16.81 -1.36 4.86
CA PRO A 98 -17.46 -0.13 5.29
C PRO A 98 -17.00 0.34 6.67
N THR A 99 -16.51 -0.56 7.52
CA THR A 99 -16.14 -0.23 8.91
C THR A 99 -14.67 -0.51 9.22
N LYS A 100 -14.12 0.25 10.17
CA LYS A 100 -12.75 0.06 10.67
C LYS A 100 -12.48 -1.36 11.19
N PRO A 101 -13.37 -2.00 11.99
CA PRO A 101 -13.15 -3.37 12.45
C PRO A 101 -13.04 -4.40 11.31
N GLN A 102 -13.83 -4.23 10.24
CA GLN A 102 -13.76 -5.08 9.05
C GLN A 102 -12.45 -4.88 8.29
N LYS A 103 -12.01 -3.63 8.07
CA LYS A 103 -10.68 -3.32 7.50
C LYS A 103 -9.56 -4.00 8.30
N GLN A 104 -9.62 -3.90 9.63
CA GLN A 104 -8.65 -4.55 10.51
C GLN A 104 -8.68 -6.09 10.41
N ALA A 105 -9.84 -6.70 10.16
CA ALA A 105 -9.92 -8.14 9.93
C ALA A 105 -9.18 -8.56 8.66
N VAL A 106 -9.39 -7.82 7.55
CA VAL A 106 -8.69 -8.05 6.28
C VAL A 106 -7.18 -7.86 6.44
N SER A 107 -6.73 -6.78 7.12
CA SER A 107 -5.31 -6.57 7.40
C SER A 107 -4.68 -7.66 8.26
N ARG A 108 -5.38 -8.16 9.28
CA ARG A 108 -4.88 -9.27 10.11
C ARG A 108 -4.69 -10.54 9.29
N GLU A 109 -5.65 -10.89 8.44
CA GLU A 109 -5.52 -12.07 7.59
C GLU A 109 -4.38 -11.90 6.57
N HIS A 110 -4.23 -10.73 5.98
CA HIS A 110 -3.12 -10.44 5.08
C HIS A 110 -1.76 -10.55 5.79
N ASN A 111 -1.62 -10.05 7.02
CA ASN A 111 -0.40 -10.22 7.81
C ASN A 111 -0.10 -11.69 8.14
N ASN A 112 -1.13 -12.47 8.50
CA ASN A 112 -0.97 -13.91 8.71
C ASN A 112 -0.54 -14.63 7.43
N TRP A 113 -1.06 -14.22 6.29
CA TRP A 113 -0.66 -14.75 4.99
C TRP A 113 0.81 -14.46 4.68
N GLN A 114 1.34 -13.26 4.98
CA GLN A 114 2.75 -12.96 4.77
C GLN A 114 3.68 -13.93 5.52
N ILE A 115 3.30 -14.34 6.74
CA ILE A 115 4.03 -15.35 7.52
C ILE A 115 3.98 -16.72 6.82
N LYS A 116 2.80 -17.13 6.31
CA LYS A 116 2.63 -18.37 5.54
C LYS A 116 3.44 -18.35 4.24
N ARG A 117 3.53 -17.20 3.56
CA ARG A 117 4.36 -17.00 2.37
C ARG A 117 5.84 -17.19 2.72
N ALA A 118 6.30 -16.55 3.79
CA ALA A 118 7.70 -16.61 4.22
C ALA A 118 8.14 -18.05 4.56
N SER A 119 7.25 -18.87 5.14
CA SER A 119 7.58 -20.27 5.50
C SER A 119 7.82 -21.18 4.30
N CYS A 120 7.39 -20.81 3.09
CA CYS A 120 7.69 -21.56 1.87
C CYS A 120 9.18 -21.52 1.46
N GLY A 121 9.95 -20.52 1.93
CA GLY A 121 11.34 -20.34 1.53
C GLY A 121 11.48 -20.29 0.00
N SER A 122 12.41 -21.08 -0.56
CA SER A 122 12.68 -21.12 -2.01
C SER A 122 11.78 -22.06 -2.82
N ASN A 123 10.73 -22.62 -2.22
CA ASN A 123 9.85 -23.54 -2.91
C ASN A 123 8.83 -22.80 -3.79
N ASN A 124 9.09 -22.74 -5.10
CA ASN A 124 8.22 -22.09 -6.09
C ASN A 124 6.78 -22.63 -6.09
N ALA A 125 6.60 -23.96 -5.98
CA ALA A 125 5.27 -24.56 -5.98
C ALA A 125 4.47 -24.22 -4.71
N CYS A 126 5.16 -24.16 -3.56
CA CYS A 126 4.57 -23.69 -2.30
C CYS A 126 4.14 -22.23 -2.41
N LEU A 127 5.03 -21.35 -2.90
CA LEU A 127 4.75 -19.93 -3.09
C LEU A 127 3.55 -19.73 -4.01
N ALA A 128 3.55 -20.33 -5.20
CA ALA A 128 2.45 -20.21 -6.16
C ALA A 128 1.10 -20.62 -5.51
N LYS A 129 1.08 -21.74 -4.79
CA LYS A 129 -0.13 -22.21 -4.09
C LYS A 129 -0.60 -21.24 -3.01
N VAL A 130 0.32 -20.67 -2.23
CA VAL A 130 0.01 -19.70 -1.18
C VAL A 130 -0.50 -18.38 -1.74
N TYR A 131 0.05 -17.92 -2.88
CA TYR A 131 -0.45 -16.76 -3.61
C TYR A 131 -1.87 -16.98 -4.12
N THR A 132 -2.10 -18.04 -4.91
CA THR A 132 -3.41 -18.30 -5.53
C THR A 132 -4.51 -18.42 -4.48
N LYS A 133 -4.27 -19.14 -3.39
CA LYS A 133 -5.25 -19.28 -2.30
C LYS A 133 -5.60 -17.94 -1.64
N HIS A 134 -4.63 -17.05 -1.51
CA HIS A 134 -4.87 -15.75 -0.88
C HIS A 134 -5.60 -14.79 -1.80
N ILE A 135 -5.28 -14.81 -3.09
CA ILE A 135 -6.03 -14.10 -4.13
C ILE A 135 -7.51 -14.49 -4.07
N GLU A 136 -7.81 -15.80 -4.02
CA GLU A 136 -9.18 -16.31 -3.89
C GLU A 136 -9.86 -15.82 -2.60
N SER A 137 -9.16 -15.86 -1.47
CA SER A 137 -9.66 -15.40 -0.16
C SER A 137 -9.99 -13.89 -0.14
N LEU A 138 -9.09 -13.06 -0.69
CA LEU A 138 -9.29 -11.61 -0.78
C LEU A 138 -10.43 -11.27 -1.75
N ALA A 139 -10.50 -11.94 -2.90
CA ALA A 139 -11.58 -11.74 -3.87
C ALA A 139 -12.96 -12.13 -3.29
N ALA A 140 -13.02 -13.18 -2.48
CA ALA A 140 -14.23 -13.57 -1.75
C ALA A 140 -14.63 -12.52 -0.69
N SER A 141 -13.64 -11.89 -0.04
CA SER A 141 -13.88 -10.83 0.95
C SER A 141 -14.38 -9.52 0.33
N ALA A 142 -13.95 -9.20 -0.89
CA ALA A 142 -14.45 -8.09 -1.70
C ALA A 142 -15.89 -8.36 -2.19
N THR A 143 -16.15 -9.56 -2.71
CA THR A 143 -17.45 -9.90 -3.34
C THR A 143 -18.56 -10.22 -2.33
N SER A 144 -18.23 -10.78 -1.17
CA SER A 144 -19.25 -11.19 -0.18
C SER A 144 -20.08 -10.01 0.34
N GLN A 145 -19.59 -8.77 0.26
CA GLN A 145 -20.32 -7.62 0.82
C GLN A 145 -21.29 -6.96 -0.16
N THR A 146 -21.10 -7.14 -1.48
CA THR A 146 -22.11 -6.78 -2.49
C THR A 146 -23.43 -7.53 -2.30
N ASN A 147 -23.40 -8.71 -1.65
CA ASN A 147 -24.61 -9.52 -1.40
C ASN A 147 -25.19 -9.33 0.01
N ILE A 148 -24.48 -8.71 0.96
CA ILE A 148 -24.96 -8.54 2.35
C ILE A 148 -25.73 -7.22 2.51
N THR A 149 -25.40 -6.18 1.73
CA THR A 149 -26.21 -4.95 1.67
C THR A 149 -27.51 -5.13 0.89
N ALA A 150 -27.57 -6.10 -0.02
CA ALA A 150 -28.81 -6.49 -0.71
C ALA A 150 -29.76 -7.33 0.16
N PHE A 151 -29.30 -7.88 1.29
CA PHE A 151 -30.11 -8.75 2.17
C PHE A 151 -30.63 -8.05 3.44
N LYS A 152 -30.46 -6.72 3.57
CA LYS A 152 -31.01 -5.92 4.70
C LYS A 152 -32.14 -4.98 4.28
N VAL A 153 -32.87 -5.31 3.21
CA VAL A 153 -34.15 -4.69 2.86
C VAL A 153 -35.11 -5.81 2.53
N GLU A 154 -35.66 -6.47 3.55
CA GLU A 154 -37.03 -7.00 3.52
C GLU A 154 -37.36 -7.60 4.89
N ASN A 155 -38.43 -7.03 5.46
CA ASN A 155 -39.23 -7.43 6.63
C ASN A 155 -38.85 -6.85 8.00
#